data_AF-A0A9E5XTB3-F1
#
_entry.id   AF-A0A9E5XTB3-F1
#
_cell.length_a   1.000
_cell.length_b   1.000
_cell.length_c   1.000
_cell.angle_alpha   90.00
_cell.angle_beta   90.00
_cell.angle_gamma   90.00
#
_symmetry.space_group_name_H-M   'P 1'
#
loop_
_entity.id
_entity.type
_entity.pdbx_description
1 polymer ?
#
loop_
_entity_poly.entity_id
_entity_poly.type
_entity_poly.pdbx_seq_one_letter_code
_entity_poly.pdbx_strand_id
1 'polypeptide(L)'
;MKKVWLFILLIPVLGLTGCQKDEPDTPADENAHFQILDVNGTAVENNHTFTFDLNDPERNLVLLAKNTSGQTIHLKTRFTNVTGTDGSEMEFCFGNCYMGMELNTVYPVNGSLDVNGNSITPPSAIHYANHTTGPASYTIEIFEVDDEGNQVGEAFVFKHVTQ
;
A
#
# COMPACT_ATOMS: atom_id res chain seq x y z
N MET A 1 -67.06 -27.72 -43.83
CA MET A 1 -65.97 -26.73 -43.87
C MET A 1 -65.86 -26.10 -42.49
N LYS A 2 -64.66 -26.24 -41.89
CA LYS A 2 -64.08 -25.65 -40.65
C LYS A 2 -65.03 -25.17 -39.52
N LYS A 3 -65.06 -25.92 -38.41
CA LYS A 3 -65.58 -25.48 -37.10
C LYS A 3 -64.53 -24.59 -36.41
N VAL A 4 -64.92 -23.37 -36.06
CA VAL A 4 -64.14 -22.44 -35.23
C VAL A 4 -64.47 -22.73 -33.77
N TRP A 5 -63.46 -22.94 -32.93
CA TRP A 5 -63.59 -22.97 -31.48
C TRP A 5 -62.95 -21.70 -30.92
N LEU A 6 -63.78 -20.88 -30.27
CA LEU A 6 -63.40 -19.69 -29.55
C LEU A 6 -63.06 -20.09 -28.10
N PHE A 7 -61.80 -19.95 -27.71
CA PHE A 7 -61.41 -19.98 -26.29
C PHE A 7 -60.91 -18.60 -25.91
N ILE A 8 -61.74 -17.87 -25.18
CA ILE A 8 -61.37 -16.66 -24.44
C ILE A 8 -60.78 -17.13 -23.12
N LEU A 9 -59.50 -16.83 -22.87
CA LEU A 9 -58.88 -16.95 -21.56
C LEU A 9 -58.46 -15.54 -21.10
N LEU A 10 -58.97 -15.12 -19.95
CA LEU A 10 -58.71 -13.83 -19.31
C LEU A 10 -57.71 -14.00 -18.15
N ILE A 11 -56.68 -13.12 -18.15
CA ILE A 11 -55.97 -12.50 -16.98
C ILE A 11 -54.88 -13.36 -16.28
N PRO A 12 -53.75 -12.81 -15.75
CA PRO A 12 -53.35 -11.40 -15.56
C PRO A 12 -52.00 -10.97 -16.17
N VAL A 13 -51.87 -9.65 -16.29
CA VAL A 13 -50.60 -8.93 -16.38
C VAL A 13 -49.93 -8.90 -15.01
N LEU A 14 -48.73 -9.45 -14.91
CA LEU A 14 -47.68 -9.12 -13.93
C LEU A 14 -46.44 -8.90 -14.81
N GLY A 15 -46.01 -7.67 -15.03
CA GLY A 15 -45.24 -6.91 -14.05
C GLY A 15 -43.78 -7.00 -14.48
N LEU A 16 -43.29 -5.91 -15.09
CA LEU A 16 -41.90 -5.74 -15.53
C LEU A 16 -40.94 -5.95 -14.36
N THR A 17 -39.94 -6.82 -14.52
CA THR A 17 -38.63 -6.61 -13.92
C THR A 17 -37.60 -6.87 -15.01
N GLY A 18 -36.84 -5.84 -15.34
CA GLY A 18 -35.81 -5.88 -16.35
C GLY A 18 -34.78 -6.95 -16.01
N CYS A 19 -34.19 -7.54 -17.04
CA CYS A 19 -32.88 -8.15 -16.90
C CYS A 19 -31.90 -7.03 -16.49
N GLN A 20 -31.71 -6.82 -15.19
CA GLN A 20 -30.43 -6.29 -14.75
C GLN A 20 -29.42 -7.34 -15.18
N LYS A 21 -28.68 -7.00 -16.24
CA LYS A 21 -27.41 -7.64 -16.52
C LYS A 21 -26.59 -7.42 -15.27
N ASP A 22 -26.40 -8.47 -14.49
CA ASP A 22 -25.39 -8.50 -13.44
C ASP A 22 -24.09 -8.05 -14.10
N GLU A 23 -23.65 -6.84 -13.77
CA GLU A 23 -22.29 -6.43 -14.09
C GLU A 23 -21.40 -7.40 -13.33
N PRO A 24 -20.42 -8.04 -13.99
CA PRO A 24 -19.48 -8.84 -13.24
C PRO A 24 -18.81 -7.90 -12.24
N ASP A 25 -18.97 -8.18 -10.94
CA ASP A 25 -18.15 -7.57 -9.90
C ASP A 25 -16.70 -7.69 -10.38
N THR A 26 -16.08 -6.55 -10.69
CA THR A 26 -14.67 -6.50 -11.04
C THR A 26 -13.93 -7.22 -9.91
N PRO A 27 -13.15 -8.28 -10.18
CA PRO A 27 -12.37 -8.92 -9.13
C PRO A 27 -11.56 -7.84 -8.42
N ALA A 28 -11.53 -7.87 -7.08
CA ALA A 28 -10.61 -7.03 -6.33
C ALA A 28 -9.21 -7.23 -6.96
N ASP A 29 -8.55 -6.13 -7.33
CA ASP A 29 -7.22 -6.21 -7.94
C ASP A 29 -6.29 -6.84 -6.90
N GLU A 30 -5.82 -8.06 -7.17
CA GLU A 30 -4.96 -8.81 -6.26
C GLU A 30 -3.51 -8.29 -6.28
N ASN A 31 -3.21 -7.25 -7.07
CA ASN A 31 -1.87 -6.67 -7.14
C ASN A 31 -1.81 -5.34 -6.38
N ALA A 32 -0.67 -5.09 -5.73
CA ALA A 32 -0.39 -3.78 -5.19
C ALA A 32 -0.15 -2.78 -6.35
N HIS A 33 -0.63 -1.56 -6.19
CA HIS A 33 -0.64 -0.53 -7.22
C HIS A 33 0.39 0.57 -6.97
N PHE A 34 1.56 0.20 -6.49
CA PHE A 34 2.64 1.16 -6.25
C PHE A 34 4.00 0.64 -6.68
N GLN A 35 4.90 1.59 -6.92
CA GLN A 35 6.32 1.36 -7.09
C GLN A 35 7.09 2.26 -6.13
N ILE A 36 8.12 1.72 -5.49
CA ILE A 36 9.06 2.51 -4.70
C ILE A 36 10.19 3.02 -5.58
N LEU A 37 10.47 4.32 -5.45
CA LEU A 37 11.55 5.01 -6.12
C LEU A 37 12.54 5.56 -5.08
N ASP A 38 13.80 5.74 -5.49
CA ASP A 38 14.75 6.56 -4.76
C ASP A 38 14.40 8.06 -4.89
N VAL A 39 15.12 8.91 -4.16
CA VAL A 39 14.94 10.37 -4.21
C VAL A 39 15.14 11.00 -5.59
N ASN A 40 15.84 10.30 -6.50
CA ASN A 40 16.07 10.74 -7.88
C ASN A 40 14.98 10.25 -8.85
N GLY A 41 13.98 9.50 -8.36
CA GLY A 41 12.90 8.95 -9.17
C GLY A 41 13.25 7.63 -9.88
N THR A 42 14.33 6.97 -9.49
CA THR A 42 14.73 5.66 -10.03
C THR A 42 14.03 4.55 -9.27
N ALA A 43 13.48 3.56 -9.97
CA ALA A 43 12.82 2.42 -9.34
C ALA A 43 13.80 1.61 -8.47
N VAL A 44 13.37 1.30 -7.25
CA VAL A 44 14.09 0.43 -6.32
C VAL A 44 13.55 -0.99 -6.47
N GLU A 45 14.44 -1.97 -6.51
CA GLU A 45 14.06 -3.38 -6.56
C GLU A 45 13.55 -3.88 -5.21
N ASN A 46 12.58 -4.79 -5.22
CA ASN A 46 12.11 -5.43 -4.00
C ASN A 46 13.25 -6.24 -3.35
N ASN A 47 13.29 -6.26 -2.02
CA ASN A 47 14.36 -6.80 -1.17
C ASN A 47 15.71 -6.06 -1.26
N HIS A 48 15.73 -4.83 -1.78
CA HIS A 48 16.96 -4.03 -1.82
C HIS A 48 17.51 -3.76 -0.40
N THR A 49 18.84 -3.71 -0.29
CA THR A 49 19.53 -3.38 0.97
C THR A 49 20.27 -2.06 0.81
N PHE A 50 19.78 -1.03 1.48
CA PHE A 50 20.46 0.25 1.62
C PHE A 50 21.47 0.14 2.76
N THR A 51 22.74 0.45 2.47
CA THR A 51 23.84 0.36 3.43
C THR A 51 24.41 1.75 3.67
N PHE A 52 24.53 2.14 4.93
CA PHE A 52 25.03 3.42 5.38
C PHE A 52 26.24 3.24 6.30
N ASP A 53 27.19 4.17 6.20
CA ASP A 53 28.38 4.20 7.05
C ASP A 53 28.03 4.78 8.44
N LEU A 54 28.56 4.20 9.50
CA LEU A 54 28.41 4.74 10.86
C LEU A 54 28.88 6.19 11.04
N ASN A 55 29.80 6.66 10.19
CA ASN A 55 30.33 8.02 10.20
C ASN A 55 29.45 9.01 9.43
N ASP A 56 28.46 8.53 8.65
CA ASP A 56 27.40 9.39 8.12
C ASP A 56 26.49 9.76 9.31
N PRO A 57 26.33 11.04 9.67
CA PRO A 57 25.58 11.43 10.86
C PRO A 57 24.06 11.23 10.70
N GLU A 58 23.53 11.24 9.49
CA GLU A 58 22.08 11.17 9.26
C GLU A 58 21.64 9.77 8.78
N ARG A 59 22.49 9.05 8.03
CA ARG A 59 22.17 7.71 7.46
C ARG A 59 20.76 7.68 6.90
N ASN A 60 20.46 8.74 6.16
CA ASN A 60 19.14 9.16 5.78
C ASN A 60 18.75 8.50 4.46
N LEU A 61 17.67 7.74 4.49
CA LEU A 61 17.04 7.13 3.33
C LEU A 61 15.75 7.87 3.01
N VAL A 62 15.74 8.57 1.88
CA VAL A 62 14.51 9.15 1.30
C VAL A 62 14.01 8.27 0.17
N LEU A 63 12.74 7.91 0.22
CA LEU A 63 12.06 7.13 -0.81
C LEU A 63 10.82 7.89 -1.30
N LEU A 64 10.34 7.51 -2.48
CA LEU A 64 9.09 8.01 -3.03
C LEU A 64 8.18 6.82 -3.35
N ALA A 65 6.88 6.96 -3.11
CA ALA A 65 5.89 6.02 -3.62
C ALA A 65 5.22 6.61 -4.86
N LYS A 66 5.25 5.84 -5.95
CA LYS A 66 4.52 6.14 -7.19
C LYS A 66 3.29 5.26 -7.25
N ASN A 67 2.11 5.87 -7.28
CA ASN A 67 0.86 5.16 -7.55
C ASN A 67 0.74 4.88 -9.05
N THR A 68 0.53 3.60 -9.40
CA THR A 68 0.43 3.13 -10.79
C THR A 68 -1.01 2.93 -11.27
N SER A 69 -2.00 3.19 -10.41
CA SER A 69 -3.42 3.16 -10.74
C SER A 69 -3.99 4.55 -11.00
N GLY A 70 -5.24 4.60 -11.51
CA GLY A 70 -6.01 5.84 -11.65
C GLY A 70 -6.70 6.32 -10.37
N GLN A 71 -6.75 5.49 -9.33
CA GLN A 71 -7.47 5.75 -8.08
C GLN A 71 -6.48 6.11 -6.96
N THR A 72 -6.95 6.75 -5.89
CA THR A 72 -6.12 6.92 -4.69
C THR A 72 -5.86 5.55 -4.06
N ILE A 73 -4.63 5.34 -3.58
CA ILE A 73 -4.23 4.15 -2.83
C ILE A 73 -3.82 4.54 -1.41
N HIS A 74 -3.92 3.58 -0.50
CA HIS A 74 -3.63 3.76 0.91
C HIS A 74 -2.43 2.91 1.29
N LEU A 75 -1.29 3.55 1.57
CA LEU A 75 -0.08 2.84 1.94
C LEU A 75 0.10 2.81 3.45
N LYS A 76 0.74 1.74 3.92
CA LYS A 76 1.22 1.57 5.29
C LYS A 76 2.65 1.03 5.29
N THR A 77 3.32 1.17 6.43
CA THR A 77 4.65 0.61 6.67
C THR A 77 4.70 -0.20 7.95
N ARG A 78 5.56 -1.21 8.00
CA ARG A 78 5.82 -2.04 9.17
C ARG A 78 7.27 -2.49 9.18
N PHE A 79 7.88 -2.45 10.35
CA PHE A 79 9.17 -3.06 10.57
C PHE A 79 8.98 -4.51 11.00
N THR A 80 9.56 -5.46 10.28
CA THR A 80 9.38 -6.90 10.53
C THR A 80 10.60 -7.59 11.11
N ASN A 81 11.76 -6.93 11.08
CA ASN A 81 12.95 -7.39 11.81
C ASN A 81 13.83 -6.22 12.22
N VAL A 82 14.45 -6.31 13.40
CA VAL A 82 15.45 -5.36 13.91
C VAL A 82 16.59 -6.10 14.60
N THR A 83 17.82 -5.69 14.34
CA THR A 83 19.03 -6.25 14.98
C THR A 83 20.05 -5.16 15.28
N GLY A 84 20.86 -5.36 16.32
CA GLY A 84 21.90 -4.40 16.73
C GLY A 84 21.39 -3.19 17.54
N THR A 85 20.07 -3.09 17.71
CA THR A 85 19.37 -2.01 18.41
C THR A 85 17.99 -2.49 18.87
N ASP A 86 17.34 -1.72 19.75
CA ASP A 86 15.93 -1.88 20.10
C ASP A 86 14.98 -1.05 19.21
N GLY A 87 15.54 -0.20 18.34
CA GLY A 87 14.80 0.63 17.39
C GLY A 87 14.31 1.97 17.95
N SER A 88 14.63 2.31 19.20
CA SER A 88 14.27 3.60 19.82
C SER A 88 14.87 4.82 19.11
N GLU A 89 16.01 4.63 18.42
CA GLU A 89 16.77 5.65 17.69
C GLU A 89 16.46 5.71 16.17
N MET A 90 15.39 5.03 15.71
CA MET A 90 14.92 5.14 14.33
C MET A 90 13.98 6.33 14.20
N GLU A 91 14.39 7.39 13.50
CA GLU A 91 13.48 8.42 13.02
C GLU A 91 12.91 7.98 11.68
N PHE A 92 11.59 8.01 11.51
CA PHE A 92 11.00 7.74 10.20
C PHE A 92 9.77 8.57 9.95
N CYS A 93 9.59 8.99 8.70
CA CYS A 93 8.35 9.59 8.23
C CYS A 93 7.67 8.63 7.27
N PHE A 94 6.37 8.45 7.47
CA PHE A 94 5.49 7.75 6.55
C PHE A 94 4.13 8.48 6.59
N GLY A 95 4.04 9.58 5.84
CA GLY A 95 2.97 10.59 5.96
C GLY A 95 3.08 11.44 7.24
N ASN A 96 3.25 10.80 8.40
CA ASN A 96 3.61 11.42 9.67
C ASN A 96 5.02 10.98 10.10
N CYS A 97 5.71 11.80 10.90
CA CYS A 97 7.04 11.48 11.42
C CYS A 97 6.97 10.94 12.85
N TYR A 98 7.79 9.93 13.12
CA TYR A 98 7.86 9.17 14.35
C TYR A 98 9.31 9.10 14.82
N MET A 99 9.48 9.02 16.14
CA MET A 99 10.76 8.72 16.77
C MET A 99 10.62 7.40 17.51
N GLY A 100 11.47 6.45 17.16
CA GLY A 100 11.40 5.07 17.61
C GLY A 100 10.40 4.24 16.81
N MET A 101 10.78 3.00 16.54
CA MET A 101 9.90 2.00 15.93
C MET A 101 9.51 0.92 16.95
N GLU A 102 8.34 0.32 16.75
CA GLU A 102 7.95 -0.92 17.40
C GLU A 102 7.84 -2.04 16.37
N LEU A 103 8.40 -3.20 16.71
CA LEU A 103 8.38 -4.35 15.82
C LEU A 103 6.94 -4.82 15.57
N ASN A 104 6.62 -5.06 14.30
CA ASN A 104 5.31 -5.46 13.80
C ASN A 104 4.17 -4.45 14.00
N THR A 105 4.42 -3.26 14.55
CA THR A 105 3.45 -2.17 14.57
C THR A 105 3.30 -1.60 13.15
N VAL A 106 2.05 -1.35 12.76
CA VAL A 106 1.69 -0.82 11.44
C VAL A 106 1.51 0.69 11.55
N TYR A 107 2.21 1.43 10.68
CA TYR A 107 2.19 2.89 10.63
C TYR A 107 1.61 3.39 9.30
N PRO A 108 0.89 4.53 9.28
CA PRO A 108 0.44 5.29 10.45
C PRO A 108 -0.55 4.48 11.30
N VAL A 109 -0.47 4.63 12.63
CA VAL A 109 -1.37 3.92 13.56
C VAL A 109 -2.83 4.28 13.31
N ASN A 110 -3.09 5.55 12.98
CA ASN A 110 -4.41 6.05 12.63
C ASN A 110 -4.39 6.56 11.19
N GLY A 111 -4.88 5.73 10.26
CA GLY A 111 -4.98 6.05 8.83
C GLY A 111 -3.90 5.38 7.98
N SER A 112 -3.51 6.09 6.92
CA SER A 112 -2.63 5.65 5.84
C SER A 112 -1.86 6.84 5.26
N LEU A 113 -0.80 6.55 4.51
CA LEU A 113 -0.25 7.50 3.56
C LEU A 113 -1.06 7.39 2.25
N ASP A 114 -1.86 8.41 1.97
CA ASP A 114 -2.68 8.44 0.76
C ASP A 114 -1.87 8.95 -0.43
N VAL A 115 -1.90 8.22 -1.53
CA VAL A 115 -1.21 8.60 -2.77
C VAL A 115 -2.24 8.71 -3.88
N ASN A 116 -2.46 9.91 -4.41
CA ASN A 116 -3.43 10.15 -5.49
C ASN A 116 -3.09 9.31 -6.73
N GLY A 117 -4.12 8.98 -7.51
CA GLY A 117 -3.97 8.25 -8.77
C GLY A 117 -2.93 8.87 -9.69
N ASN A 118 -2.08 8.03 -10.28
CA ASN A 118 -0.99 8.40 -11.20
C ASN A 118 -0.02 9.46 -10.65
N SER A 119 0.12 9.59 -9.33
CA SER A 119 0.98 10.57 -8.68
C SER A 119 2.18 9.95 -7.95
N ILE A 120 3.10 10.81 -7.53
CA ILE A 120 4.29 10.44 -6.74
C ILE A 120 4.26 11.27 -5.46
N THR A 121 4.58 10.66 -4.33
CA THR A 121 4.67 11.35 -3.04
C THR A 121 5.79 12.40 -3.05
N PRO A 122 5.69 13.50 -2.28
CA PRO A 122 6.82 14.39 -2.08
C PRO A 122 7.94 13.69 -1.28
N PRO A 123 9.21 14.15 -1.40
CA PRO A 123 10.34 13.58 -0.65
C PRO A 123 10.21 13.60 0.88
N SER A 124 9.36 14.48 1.42
CA SER A 124 9.09 14.56 2.86
C SER A 124 8.14 13.47 3.38
N ALA A 125 7.50 12.70 2.50
CA ALA A 125 6.47 11.74 2.89
C ALA A 125 7.06 10.43 3.42
N ILE A 126 8.16 9.95 2.83
CA ILE A 126 8.79 8.67 3.17
C ILE A 126 10.27 8.88 3.43
N HIS A 127 10.68 8.72 4.68
CA HIS A 127 12.04 8.96 5.15
C HIS A 127 12.37 7.97 6.27
N TYR A 128 13.60 7.48 6.33
CA TYR A 128 14.15 6.68 7.43
C TYR A 128 15.56 7.14 7.76
N ALA A 129 15.80 7.59 8.99
CA ALA A 129 17.11 7.93 9.52
C ALA A 129 17.39 7.11 10.77
N ASN A 130 18.57 6.49 10.81
CA ASN A 130 19.01 5.71 11.95
C ASN A 130 19.99 6.53 12.78
N HIS A 131 19.72 6.75 14.08
CA HIS A 131 20.58 7.52 14.97
C HIS A 131 21.38 6.67 15.96
N THR A 132 21.39 5.34 15.79
CA THR A 132 22.18 4.44 16.65
C THR A 132 23.68 4.74 16.59
N THR A 133 24.36 4.55 17.71
CA THR A 133 25.82 4.73 17.82
C THR A 133 26.63 3.52 17.33
N GLY A 134 25.96 2.38 17.08
CA GLY A 134 26.57 1.16 16.58
C GLY A 134 25.81 0.57 15.40
N PRO A 135 26.35 -0.53 14.80
CA PRO A 135 25.72 -1.20 13.67
C PRO A 135 24.29 -1.63 13.98
N ALA A 136 23.40 -1.44 13.03
CA ALA A 136 22.00 -1.84 13.13
C ALA A 136 21.46 -2.27 11.78
N SER A 137 20.46 -3.14 11.79
CA SER A 137 19.73 -3.51 10.58
C SER A 137 18.24 -3.60 10.86
N TYR A 138 17.46 -3.01 9.96
CA TYR A 138 16.01 -2.99 9.96
C TYR A 138 15.51 -3.63 8.67
N THR A 139 14.57 -4.56 8.75
CA THR A 139 13.77 -5.02 7.61
C THR A 139 12.42 -4.35 7.67
N ILE A 140 12.06 -3.65 6.60
CA ILE A 140 10.92 -2.74 6.53
C ILE A 140 10.08 -3.14 5.33
N GLU A 141 8.77 -3.14 5.52
CA GLU A 141 7.78 -3.44 4.50
C GLU A 141 6.89 -2.23 4.29
N ILE A 142 6.68 -1.84 3.04
CA ILE A 142 5.64 -0.91 2.61
C ILE A 142 4.58 -1.72 1.88
N PHE A 143 3.31 -1.53 2.20
CA PHE A 143 2.21 -2.29 1.61
C PHE A 143 0.97 -1.43 1.41
N GLU A 144 0.16 -1.80 0.44
CA GLU A 144 -1.13 -1.17 0.17
C GLU A 144 -2.23 -1.83 1.01
N VAL A 145 -3.23 -1.06 1.41
CA VAL A 145 -4.44 -1.56 2.06
C VAL A 145 -5.70 -1.05 1.36
N ASP A 146 -6.78 -1.83 1.46
CA ASP A 146 -8.13 -1.42 1.06
C ASP A 146 -8.78 -0.52 2.13
N ASP A 147 -10.02 -0.07 1.86
CA ASP A 147 -10.80 0.79 2.76
C ASP A 147 -11.13 0.11 4.10
N GLU A 148 -11.16 -1.21 4.12
CA GLU A 148 -11.34 -2.03 5.32
C GLU A 148 -10.03 -2.27 6.09
N GLY A 149 -8.89 -1.85 5.53
CA GLY A 149 -7.56 -2.01 6.10
C GLY A 149 -6.90 -3.37 5.84
N ASN A 150 -7.45 -4.20 4.97
CA ASN A 150 -6.83 -5.45 4.53
C ASN A 150 -5.73 -5.14 3.50
N GLN A 151 -4.66 -5.93 3.52
CA GLN A 151 -3.57 -5.75 2.57
C GLN A 151 -4.01 -6.09 1.14
N VAL A 152 -3.62 -5.23 0.20
CA VAL A 152 -3.80 -5.42 -1.25
C VAL A 152 -2.47 -5.81 -1.86
N GLY A 153 -2.43 -6.99 -2.49
CA GLY A 153 -1.26 -7.54 -3.15
C GLY A 153 -0.01 -7.70 -2.28
N GLU A 154 1.15 -7.79 -2.95
CA GLU A 154 2.43 -8.05 -2.31
C GLU A 154 3.05 -6.80 -1.68
N ALA A 155 3.70 -6.98 -0.53
CA ALA A 155 4.45 -5.91 0.12
C ALA A 155 5.80 -5.65 -0.59
N PHE A 156 6.22 -4.40 -0.60
CA PHE A 156 7.57 -4.00 -0.94
C PHE A 156 8.46 -4.05 0.30
N VAL A 157 9.48 -4.89 0.27
CA VAL A 157 10.40 -5.13 1.38
C VAL A 157 11.76 -4.53 1.06
N PHE A 158 12.40 -3.89 2.03
CA PHE A 158 13.78 -3.44 1.92
C PHE A 158 14.49 -3.51 3.27
N LYS A 159 15.81 -3.35 3.24
CA LYS A 159 16.63 -3.24 4.44
C LYS A 159 17.31 -1.90 4.52
N HIS A 160 17.30 -1.32 5.73
CA HIS A 160 18.20 -0.24 6.12
C HIS A 160 19.28 -0.85 7.02
N VAL A 161 20.54 -0.75 6.59
CA VAL A 161 21.69 -1.32 7.29
C VAL A 161 22.67 -0.20 7.57
N THR A 162 23.12 -0.12 8.82
CA THR A 162 24.20 0.75 9.26
C THR A 162 25.37 -0.12 9.73
N GLN A 163 26.58 0.15 9.25
CA GLN A 163 27.78 -0.62 9.58
C GLN A 163 29.07 0.20 9.50
#